data_AF-A0A1I1VX77-F1
#
_entry.id   AF-A0A1I1VX77-F1
#
_cell.length_a   1.000
_cell.length_b   1.000
_cell.length_c   1.000
_cell.angle_alpha   90.00
_cell.angle_beta   90.00
_cell.angle_gamma   90.00
#
_symmetry.space_group_name_H-M   'P 1'
#
loop_
_entity.id
_entity.type
_entity.pdbx_description
1 polymer ?
#
loop_
_entity_poly.entity_id
_entity_poly.type
_entity_poly.pdbx_seq_one_letter_code
_entity_poly.pdbx_strand_id
1 'polypeptide(L)'
;MAQYKLLSMQHSTHILMWSITHFPSAMRSLNPSVRAKAIEIANQLLEQGKLDKQSVVMHSVDEARRWARCERSDQQWSVGNVQRYV
;
A
#
# COMPACT_ATOMS: atom_id res chain seq x y z
N MET A 1 13.45 43.94 7.49
CA MET A 1 12.41 43.65 6.48
C MET A 1 13.10 43.26 5.18
N ALA A 2 13.17 41.96 4.88
CA ALA A 2 13.51 41.31 3.60
C ALA A 2 13.91 39.84 3.93
N GLN A 3 12.98 39.01 4.39
CA GLN A 3 12.17 38.14 3.52
C GLN A 3 13.02 36.99 2.93
N TYR A 4 13.30 35.99 3.78
CA TYR A 4 13.39 34.53 3.56
C TYR A 4 13.26 33.97 2.12
N LYS A 5 14.09 34.42 1.18
CA LYS A 5 13.98 34.06 -0.25
C LYS A 5 15.04 33.07 -0.76
N LEU A 6 15.52 32.11 0.04
CA LEU A 6 16.40 31.03 -0.46
C LEU A 6 16.21 29.69 0.26
N LEU A 7 14.96 29.25 0.42
CA LEU A 7 14.68 27.84 0.76
C LEU A 7 13.56 27.29 -0.15
N SER A 8 13.67 27.52 -1.46
CA SER A 8 12.67 27.07 -2.45
C SER A 8 13.01 25.75 -3.16
N MET A 9 13.98 24.97 -2.67
CA MET A 9 14.31 23.68 -3.32
C MET A 9 14.62 22.55 -2.34
N GLN A 10 13.77 22.40 -1.33
CA GLN A 10 13.60 21.10 -0.66
C GLN A 10 12.31 20.43 -1.14
N HIS A 11 12.12 20.32 -2.46
CA HIS A 11 11.24 19.29 -3.03
C HIS A 11 11.96 17.94 -2.96
N SER A 12 12.33 17.51 -1.76
CA SER A 12 12.54 16.09 -1.48
C SER A 12 11.24 15.59 -0.86
N THR A 13 10.20 15.52 -1.68
CA THR A 13 9.12 14.57 -1.47
C THR A 13 9.72 13.18 -1.58
N HIS A 14 10.41 12.74 -0.52
CA HIS A 14 10.69 11.34 -0.32
C HIS A 14 9.31 10.69 -0.25
N ILE A 15 8.88 10.11 -1.36
CA ILE A 15 7.73 9.24 -1.43
C ILE A 15 8.10 8.11 -0.46
N LEU A 16 7.59 8.20 0.77
CA LEU A 16 7.68 7.12 1.75
C LEU A 16 6.89 5.96 1.15
N MET A 17 7.58 5.09 0.40
CA MET A 17 7.00 3.85 -0.10
C MET A 17 6.57 3.04 1.11
N TRP A 18 5.32 2.59 1.13
CA TRP A 18 4.83 1.75 2.21
C TRP A 18 5.46 0.37 2.10
N SER A 19 5.76 -0.20 3.25
CA SER A 19 6.36 -1.52 3.37
C SER A 19 5.54 -2.37 4.33
N ILE A 20 5.81 -3.67 4.36
CA ILE A 20 5.16 -4.60 5.31
C ILE A 20 5.43 -4.25 6.79
N THR A 21 6.40 -3.38 7.08
CA THR A 21 6.71 -2.90 8.43
C THR A 21 6.23 -1.47 8.68
N HIS A 22 6.09 -0.65 7.64
CA HIS A 22 5.62 0.73 7.69
C HIS A 22 4.43 0.95 6.77
N PHE A 23 3.23 0.73 7.31
CA PHE A 23 1.96 0.92 6.62
C PHE A 23 0.95 1.66 7.51
N PRO A 24 -0.03 2.37 6.93
CA PRO A 24 -1.03 3.10 7.69
C PRO A 24 -1.97 2.16 8.44
N SER A 25 -2.47 2.61 9.60
CA SER A 25 -3.34 1.82 10.48
C SER A 25 -4.59 1.26 9.78
N ALA A 26 -5.08 1.90 8.72
CA ALA A 26 -6.19 1.40 7.90
C ALA A 26 -5.90 0.00 7.31
N MET A 27 -4.65 -0.26 6.88
CA MET A 27 -4.24 -1.55 6.33
C MET A 27 -4.00 -2.62 7.41
N ARG A 28 -3.86 -2.22 8.69
CA ARG A 28 -3.64 -3.15 9.81
C ARG A 28 -4.81 -4.10 10.04
N SER A 29 -6.02 -3.65 9.70
CA SER A 29 -7.25 -4.44 9.78
C SER A 29 -7.35 -5.56 8.72
N LEU A 30 -6.45 -5.57 7.73
CA LEU A 30 -6.48 -6.52 6.62
C LEU A 30 -5.66 -7.79 6.93
N ASN A 31 -6.12 -8.91 6.37
CA ASN A 31 -5.35 -10.16 6.34
C ASN A 31 -3.95 -9.92 5.73
N PRO A 32 -2.91 -10.67 6.15
CA PRO A 32 -1.53 -10.46 5.68
C PRO A 32 -1.39 -10.43 4.15
N SER A 33 -2.01 -11.36 3.42
CA SER A 33 -1.96 -11.42 1.95
C SER A 33 -2.65 -10.21 1.31
N VAL A 34 -3.81 -9.82 1.82
CA VAL A 34 -4.58 -8.66 1.34
C VAL A 34 -3.84 -7.36 1.63
N ARG A 35 -3.14 -7.28 2.76
CA ARG A 35 -2.30 -6.14 3.14
C ARG A 35 -1.10 -6.00 2.23
N ALA A 36 -0.42 -7.10 1.90
CA ALA A 36 0.68 -7.09 0.92
C ALA A 36 0.20 -6.54 -0.43
N LYS A 37 -0.98 -6.98 -0.88
CA LYS A 37 -1.60 -6.46 -2.11
C LYS A 37 -1.95 -4.98 -2.03
N ALA A 38 -2.50 -4.52 -0.89
CA ALA A 38 -2.77 -3.11 -0.68
C ALA A 38 -1.49 -2.25 -0.71
N ILE A 39 -0.39 -2.73 -0.12
CA ILE A 39 0.90 -2.04 -0.16
C ILE A 39 1.43 -1.93 -1.60
N GLU A 40 1.34 -2.99 -2.39
CA GLU A 40 1.72 -2.99 -3.81
C GLU A 40 0.94 -1.92 -4.59
N ILE A 41 -0.39 -1.94 -4.52
CA ILE A 41 -1.26 -0.99 -5.23
C ILE A 41 -0.98 0.44 -4.77
N ALA A 42 -0.81 0.64 -3.47
CA ALA A 42 -0.50 1.95 -2.93
C ALA A 42 0.81 2.52 -3.45
N ASN A 43 1.86 1.70 -3.49
CA ASN A 43 3.16 2.12 -4.01
C ASN A 43 3.05 2.53 -5.48
N GLN A 44 2.31 1.76 -6.29
CA GLN A 44 2.04 2.11 -7.69
C GLN A 44 1.27 3.44 -7.84
N LEU A 45 0.31 3.70 -6.94
CA LEU A 45 -0.44 4.96 -6.94
C LEU A 45 0.42 6.15 -6.47
N LEU A 46 1.33 5.94 -5.53
CA LEU A 46 2.29 6.94 -5.07
C LEU A 46 3.32 7.26 -6.16
N GLU A 47 3.83 6.26 -6.87
CA GLU A 47 4.74 6.44 -8.02
C GLU A 47 4.10 7.29 -9.12
N GLN A 48 2.79 7.17 -9.32
CA GLN A 48 2.05 8.01 -10.27
C GLN A 48 1.94 9.47 -9.80
N GLY A 49 2.09 9.76 -8.50
CA GLY A 49 2.16 11.11 -7.95
C GLY A 49 0.90 11.99 -8.11
N LYS A 50 -0.23 11.40 -8.52
CA LYS A 50 -1.47 12.13 -8.85
C LYS A 50 -2.48 12.21 -7.71
N LEU A 51 -2.28 11.44 -6.64
CA LEU A 51 -3.27 11.25 -5.58
C LEU A 51 -2.71 11.61 -4.22
N ASP A 52 -3.55 12.24 -3.39
CA ASP A 52 -3.24 12.47 -1.98
C ASP A 52 -3.02 11.15 -1.23
N LYS A 53 -2.16 11.18 -0.21
CA LYS A 53 -1.87 9.99 0.61
C LYS A 53 -3.13 9.31 1.15
N GLN A 54 -4.13 10.08 1.58
CA GLN A 54 -5.39 9.51 2.08
C GLN A 54 -6.17 8.78 0.98
N SER A 55 -6.25 9.37 -0.22
CA SER A 55 -6.87 8.76 -1.39
C SER A 55 -6.13 7.49 -1.80
N VAL A 56 -4.80 7.51 -1.83
CA VAL A 56 -3.96 6.33 -2.07
C VAL A 56 -4.29 5.20 -1.08
N VAL A 57 -4.38 5.50 0.23
CA VAL A 57 -4.75 4.48 1.25
C VAL A 57 -6.14 3.90 0.96
N MET A 58 -7.13 4.76 0.72
CA MET A 58 -8.49 4.28 0.50
C MET A 58 -8.62 3.44 -0.76
N HIS A 59 -8.05 3.90 -1.88
CA HIS A 59 -8.07 3.17 -3.16
C HIS A 59 -7.34 1.83 -3.06
N SER A 60 -6.14 1.82 -2.48
CA SER A 60 -5.37 0.58 -2.32
C SER A 60 -6.05 -0.45 -1.43
N VAL A 61 -6.69 -0.01 -0.34
CA VAL A 61 -7.43 -0.90 0.57
C VAL A 61 -8.69 -1.44 -0.10
N ASP A 62 -9.47 -0.61 -0.80
CA ASP A 62 -10.68 -1.06 -1.48
C ASP A 62 -10.34 -2.07 -2.59
N GLU A 63 -9.35 -1.77 -3.42
CA GLU A 63 -8.92 -2.63 -4.52
C GLU A 63 -8.35 -3.95 -4.01
N ALA A 64 -7.54 -3.92 -2.94
CA ALA A 64 -7.06 -5.15 -2.30
C ALA A 64 -8.20 -5.98 -1.70
N ARG A 65 -9.22 -5.34 -1.12
CA ARG A 65 -10.42 -6.05 -0.62
C ARG A 65 -11.23 -6.66 -1.76
N ARG A 66 -11.35 -5.98 -2.90
CA ARG A 66 -12.00 -6.51 -4.12
C ARG A 66 -11.23 -7.72 -4.64
N TRP A 67 -9.91 -7.58 -4.76
CA TRP A 67 -9.03 -8.68 -5.14
C TRP A 67 -9.17 -9.88 -4.22
N ALA A 68 -9.22 -9.68 -2.89
CA ALA A 68 -9.41 -10.77 -1.93
C ALA A 68 -10.77 -11.46 -2.02
N ARG A 69 -11.84 -10.71 -2.37
CA ARG A 69 -13.16 -11.28 -2.61
C ARG A 69 -13.20 -12.12 -3.89
N CYS A 70 -12.52 -11.67 -4.94
CA CYS A 70 -12.37 -12.42 -6.18
C CYS A 70 -11.45 -13.64 -6.00
N GLU A 71 -10.34 -13.50 -5.26
CA GLU A 71 -9.45 -14.61 -4.91
C GLU A 71 -10.24 -15.69 -4.16
N ARG A 72 -11.15 -15.33 -3.25
CA ARG A 72 -12.03 -16.31 -2.57
C ARG A 72 -12.90 -17.14 -3.53
N SER A 73 -13.24 -16.62 -4.72
CA SER A 73 -13.92 -17.42 -5.77
C SER A 73 -12.98 -18.38 -6.50
N ASP A 74 -11.67 -18.13 -6.49
CA ASP A 74 -10.62 -18.99 -7.06
C ASP A 74 -9.97 -19.92 -6.00
N GLN A 75 -10.10 -19.59 -4.72
CA GLN A 75 -9.51 -20.30 -3.57
C GLN A 75 -10.30 -21.55 -3.12
N GLN A 76 -11.00 -22.20 -4.04
CA GLN A 76 -11.45 -23.58 -3.83
C GLN A 76 -10.30 -24.59 -4.02
N TRP A 77 -9.12 -24.19 -4.54
CA TRP A 77 -8.04 -25.11 -4.89
C TRP A 77 -6.67 -24.96 -4.16
N SER A 78 -6.45 -24.02 -3.24
CA SER A 78 -5.12 -23.92 -2.60
C SER A 78 -5.15 -24.03 -1.07
N VAL A 79 -5.69 -25.16 -0.59
CA VAL A 79 -5.29 -25.74 0.70
C VAL A 79 -4.34 -26.90 0.39
N GLY A 80 -3.04 -26.64 0.41
CA GLY A 80 -2.06 -27.71 0.21
C GLY A 80 -0.63 -27.26 -0.04
N ASN A 81 -0.02 -26.53 0.88
CA ASN A 81 1.37 -26.81 1.28
C ASN A 81 1.81 -25.89 2.42
N VAL A 82 1.41 -26.27 3.63
CA VAL A 82 2.17 -25.92 4.84
C VAL A 82 2.91 -27.19 5.24
N GLN A 83 4.01 -27.53 4.57
CA GLN A 83 5.00 -28.43 5.15
C GLN A 83 6.33 -28.29 4.41
N ARG A 84 7.36 -27.87 5.15
CA ARG A 84 8.72 -28.44 5.16
C ARG A 84 9.76 -27.36 5.47
N TYR A 85 9.98 -27.15 6.76
CA TYR A 85 11.34 -27.03 7.28
C TYR A 85 11.57 -28.30 8.12
N VAL A 86 12.45 -29.16 7.60
CA VAL A 86 13.10 -30.25 8.35
C VAL A 86 14.40 -29.72 8.92
#